data_AF-A0A2G9PSQ6-F1
#
_entry.id   AF-A0A2G9PSQ6-F1
#
_cell.length_a   1.000
_cell.length_b   1.000
_cell.length_c   1.000
_cell.angle_alpha   90.00
_cell.angle_beta   90.00
_cell.angle_gamma   90.00
#
_symmetry.space_group_name_H-M   'P 1'
#
loop_
_entity.id
_entity.type
_entity.pdbx_description
1 polymer ?
#
loop_
_entity_poly.entity_id
_entity_poly.type
_entity_poly.pdbx_seq_one_letter_code
_entity_poly.pdbx_strand_id
1 'polypeptide(L)'
;MRDDFTTRPIEELDYLELKHHLMTKRLELSAHALDHICHQQRKLFIEEELTGFIYRQKPRKIYRQANGRLSIHYRTKKYIVEIIIAVEKDKIVVVSFMNNHEIPRKWQRH
;
A
#
# COMPACT_ATOMS: atom_id res chain seq x y z
N MET A 1 -15.18 -21.14 -2.99
CA MET A 1 -15.11 -19.88 -3.75
C MET A 1 -14.18 -18.96 -2.99
N ARG A 2 -13.08 -18.51 -3.60
CA ARG A 2 -12.22 -17.48 -2.99
C ARG A 2 -12.92 -16.15 -3.20
N ASP A 3 -13.16 -15.42 -2.10
CA ASP A 3 -13.68 -14.06 -2.12
C ASP A 3 -12.58 -13.12 -2.65
N ASP A 4 -12.36 -13.12 -3.97
CA ASP A 4 -11.27 -12.38 -4.63
C ASP A 4 -11.44 -10.85 -4.55
N PHE A 5 -12.57 -10.36 -4.01
CA PHE A 5 -12.90 -8.94 -3.90
C PHE A 5 -12.82 -8.38 -2.48
N THR A 6 -12.62 -9.20 -1.45
CA THR A 6 -12.69 -8.70 -0.07
C THR A 6 -11.36 -8.07 0.36
N THR A 7 -11.39 -6.76 0.65
CA THR A 7 -10.26 -5.97 1.16
C THR A 7 -10.17 -6.00 2.69
N ARG A 8 -10.87 -6.95 3.33
CA ARG A 8 -10.86 -7.10 4.79
C ARG A 8 -9.45 -7.48 5.25
N PRO A 9 -8.88 -6.79 6.25
CA PRO A 9 -7.63 -7.20 6.87
C PRO A 9 -7.85 -8.55 7.58
N ILE A 10 -6.91 -9.47 7.42
CA ILE A 10 -6.88 -10.76 8.14
C ILE A 10 -5.81 -10.72 9.22
N GLU A 11 -4.67 -10.10 8.93
CA GLU A 11 -3.46 -10.21 9.73
C GLU A 11 -2.66 -8.90 9.66
N GLU A 12 -2.13 -8.44 10.80
CA GLU A 12 -1.15 -7.35 10.86
C GLU A 12 0.25 -7.93 10.66
N LEU A 13 1.01 -7.39 9.71
CA LEU A 13 2.37 -7.85 9.40
C LEU A 13 3.42 -6.91 9.97
N ASP A 14 4.60 -7.46 10.27
CA ASP A 14 5.75 -6.66 10.69
C ASP A 14 6.38 -5.94 9.49
N TYR A 15 6.93 -4.75 9.78
CA TYR A 15 7.70 -3.97 8.84
C TYR A 15 8.93 -4.71 8.31
N LEU A 16 9.53 -5.60 9.10
CA LEU A 16 10.67 -6.40 8.64
C LEU A 16 10.33 -7.28 7.43
N GLU A 17 9.12 -7.86 7.41
CA GLU A 17 8.65 -8.70 6.32
C GLU A 17 8.44 -7.86 5.05
N LEU A 18 7.82 -6.69 5.18
CA LEU A 18 7.68 -5.74 4.06
C LEU A 18 9.05 -5.29 3.53
N LYS A 19 9.98 -4.95 4.43
CA LYS A 19 11.32 -4.50 4.04
C LYS A 19 12.09 -5.58 3.28
N HIS A 20 11.99 -6.84 3.71
CA HIS A 20 12.59 -7.96 3.00
C HIS A 20 12.06 -8.08 1.55
N HIS A 21 10.74 -7.96 1.36
CA HIS A 21 10.16 -7.94 0.03
C HIS A 21 10.64 -6.75 -0.81
N LEU A 22 10.67 -5.55 -0.24
CA LEU A 22 11.15 -4.35 -0.94
C LEU A 22 12.62 -4.45 -1.35
N MET A 23 13.47 -5.12 -0.57
CA MET A 23 14.90 -5.28 -0.89
C MET A 23 15.17 -6.35 -1.96
N THR A 24 14.26 -7.32 -2.12
CA THR A 24 14.47 -8.50 -2.98
C THR A 24 13.69 -8.44 -4.28
N LYS A 25 12.73 -7.51 -4.42
CA LYS A 25 11.80 -7.44 -5.54
C LYS A 25 11.78 -6.06 -6.16
N ARG A 26 11.51 -6.00 -7.47
CA ARG A 26 11.31 -4.72 -8.17
C ARG A 26 9.95 -4.14 -7.85
N LEU A 27 9.86 -2.85 -7.59
CA LEU A 27 8.58 -2.15 -7.43
C LEU A 27 8.08 -1.70 -8.81
N GLU A 28 6.83 -1.99 -9.15
CA GLU A 28 6.17 -1.54 -10.37
C GLU A 28 4.84 -0.86 -10.01
N LEU A 29 4.49 0.20 -10.72
CA LEU A 29 3.16 0.82 -10.61
C LEU A 29 2.23 0.18 -11.64
N SER A 30 1.06 -0.31 -11.21
CA SER A 30 0.04 -0.74 -12.17
C SER A 30 -0.58 0.46 -12.89
N ALA A 31 -0.93 0.29 -14.17
CA ALA A 31 -1.67 1.31 -14.92
C ALA A 31 -2.99 1.71 -14.21
N HIS A 32 -3.62 0.74 -13.54
CA HIS A 32 -4.84 0.99 -12.77
C HIS A 32 -4.59 1.88 -11.54
N ALA A 33 -3.45 1.74 -10.86
CA ALA A 33 -3.06 2.64 -9.77
C ALA A 33 -2.91 4.09 -10.27
N LEU A 34 -2.42 4.29 -11.49
CA LEU A 34 -2.28 5.62 -12.11
C LEU A 34 -3.63 6.23 -12.51
N ASP A 35 -4.64 5.41 -12.82
CA ASP A 35 -5.98 5.85 -13.23
C ASP A 35 -6.86 6.33 -12.08
N HIS A 36 -6.70 5.78 -10.88
CA HIS A 36 -7.43 6.24 -9.69
C HIS A 36 -6.85 7.50 -9.04
N ILE A 37 -5.66 7.93 -9.48
CA ILE A 37 -5.01 9.15 -9.01
C ILE A 37 -5.65 10.33 -9.75
N CYS A 38 -6.32 11.22 -9.00
CA CYS A 38 -6.95 12.41 -9.61
C CYS A 38 -5.87 13.31 -10.26
N HIS A 39 -6.27 14.14 -11.23
CA HIS A 39 -5.32 14.98 -12.00
C HIS A 39 -4.46 15.90 -11.10
N GLN A 40 -4.96 16.30 -9.93
CA GLN A 40 -4.19 17.03 -8.92
C GLN A 40 -3.17 16.17 -8.16
N GLN A 41 -3.50 14.90 -7.87
CA GLN A 41 -2.56 13.95 -7.27
C GLN A 41 -1.48 13.54 -8.29
N ARG A 42 -1.79 13.37 -9.58
CA ARG A 42 -0.79 13.07 -10.62
C ARG A 42 0.34 14.12 -10.70
N LYS A 43 0.06 15.39 -10.36
CA LYS A 43 1.08 16.47 -10.30
C LYS A 43 1.96 16.45 -9.06
N LEU A 44 1.54 15.75 -8.00
CA LEU A 44 2.27 15.58 -6.74
C LEU A 44 2.93 14.19 -6.62
N PHE A 45 2.75 13.33 -7.62
CA PHE A 45 3.22 11.95 -7.60
C PHE A 45 4.01 11.66 -8.88
N ILE A 46 5.29 12.02 -8.85
CA ILE A 46 6.28 11.40 -9.74
C ILE A 46 6.48 9.97 -9.18
N GLU A 47 6.46 8.94 -10.02
CA GLU A 47 6.66 7.53 -9.63
C GLU A 47 7.85 7.35 -8.66
N GLU A 48 8.90 8.13 -8.84
CA GLU A 48 10.08 8.22 -7.98
C GLU A 48 9.78 8.67 -6.54
N GLU A 49 8.84 9.60 -6.34
CA GLU A 49 8.44 10.06 -5.01
C GLU A 49 7.62 8.99 -4.29
N LEU A 50 6.73 8.29 -4.99
CA LEU A 50 5.95 7.18 -4.41
C LEU A 50 6.86 6.02 -4.00
N THR A 51 7.77 5.67 -4.90
CA THR A 51 8.81 4.65 -4.67
C THR A 51 9.67 5.07 -3.48
N GLY A 52 10.17 6.31 -3.50
CA GLY A 52 10.93 6.89 -2.39
C GLY A 52 10.17 6.90 -1.07
N PHE A 53 8.86 7.14 -1.09
CA PHE A 53 8.01 7.13 0.09
C PHE A 53 7.91 5.72 0.69
N ILE A 54 7.70 4.70 -0.14
CA ILE A 54 7.63 3.29 0.28
C ILE A 54 8.95 2.82 0.89
N TYR A 55 10.09 3.19 0.28
CA TYR A 55 11.42 2.77 0.75
C TYR A 55 11.95 3.56 1.96
N ARG A 56 11.63 4.86 2.07
CA ARG A 56 12.24 5.74 3.08
C ARG A 56 11.42 5.86 4.35
N GLN A 57 10.10 5.68 4.28
CA GLN A 57 9.24 5.82 5.45
C GLN A 57 8.98 4.48 6.13
N LYS A 58 9.00 4.48 7.46
CA LYS A 58 8.49 3.36 8.23
C LYS A 58 6.94 3.42 8.21
N PRO A 59 6.25 2.40 7.69
CA PRO A 59 4.80 2.34 7.77
C PRO A 59 4.39 2.23 9.23
N ARG A 60 3.24 2.83 9.53
CA ARG A 60 2.63 2.75 10.85
C ARG A 60 2.01 1.38 11.07
N LYS A 61 1.34 0.85 10.03
CA LYS A 61 0.65 -0.44 10.05
C LYS A 61 0.70 -1.10 8.68
N ILE A 62 0.75 -2.43 8.66
CA ILE A 62 0.70 -3.24 7.44
C ILE A 62 -0.31 -4.35 7.67
N TYR A 63 -1.22 -4.56 6.72
CA TYR A 63 -2.25 -5.58 6.80
C TYR A 63 -2.24 -6.48 5.59
N ARG A 64 -2.29 -7.80 5.81
CA ARG A 64 -2.63 -8.76 4.77
C ARG A 64 -4.15 -8.78 4.59
N GLN A 65 -4.59 -8.60 3.35
CA GLN A 65 -5.99 -8.66 2.96
C GLN A 65 -6.37 -10.08 2.51
N ALA A 66 -7.65 -10.43 2.55
CA ALA A 66 -8.08 -11.78 2.15
C ALA A 66 -7.92 -12.12 0.68
N ASN A 67 -7.83 -11.11 -0.18
CA ASN A 67 -7.44 -11.28 -1.58
C ASN A 67 -5.92 -11.48 -1.77
N GLY A 68 -5.14 -11.64 -0.69
CA GLY A 68 -3.70 -11.86 -0.72
C GLY A 68 -2.86 -10.61 -0.94
N ARG A 69 -3.48 -9.43 -1.07
CA ARG A 69 -2.77 -8.15 -1.18
C ARG A 69 -2.33 -7.65 0.20
N LEU A 70 -1.38 -6.72 0.21
CA LEU A 70 -0.99 -6.01 1.42
C LEU A 70 -1.49 -4.58 1.35
N SER A 71 -2.12 -4.10 2.42
CA SER A 71 -2.42 -2.69 2.62
C SER A 71 -1.44 -2.11 3.62
N ILE A 72 -0.76 -1.03 3.22
CA ILE A 72 0.31 -0.39 3.98
C ILE A 72 -0.13 1.02 4.32
N HIS A 73 -0.09 1.37 5.60
CA HIS A 73 -0.50 2.68 6.08
C HIS A 73 0.69 3.48 6.57
N TYR A 74 0.90 4.64 5.96
CA TYR A 74 1.90 5.61 6.38
C TYR A 74 1.23 6.83 6.99
N ARG A 75 1.77 7.34 8.09
CA ARG A 75 1.25 8.54 8.75
C ARG A 75 2.04 9.76 8.28
N THR A 76 1.38 10.69 7.59
CA THR A 76 1.93 12.02 7.34
C THR A 76 1.47 13.00 8.44
N LYS A 77 2.00 14.23 8.44
CA LYS A 77 1.58 15.27 9.40
C LYS A 77 0.09 15.64 9.28
N LYS A 78 -0.51 15.46 8.10
CA LYS A 78 -1.87 15.95 7.78
C LYS A 78 -2.86 14.84 7.43
N TYR A 79 -2.41 13.71 6.91
CA TYR A 79 -3.26 12.62 6.44
C TYR A 79 -2.57 11.26 6.65
N ILE A 80 -3.25 10.20 6.24
CA ILE A 80 -2.75 8.83 6.24
C ILE A 80 -2.77 8.36 4.80
N VAL A 81 -1.62 7.89 4.36
CA VAL A 81 -1.44 7.33 3.05
C VAL A 81 -1.67 5.83 3.16
N GLU A 82 -2.64 5.32 2.44
CA GLU A 82 -2.87 3.89 2.26
C GLU A 82 -2.35 3.46 0.88
N ILE A 83 -1.48 2.46 0.86
CA ILE A 83 -0.92 1.88 -0.35
C ILE A 83 -1.29 0.41 -0.38
N ILE A 84 -1.96 -0.02 -1.44
CA ILE A 84 -2.29 -1.42 -1.66
C ILE A 84 -1.28 -1.98 -2.65
N ILE A 85 -0.56 -3.02 -2.24
CA ILE A 85 0.41 -3.72 -3.06
C ILE A 85 0.03 -5.19 -3.27
N ALA A 86 0.34 -5.72 -4.43
CA ALA A 86 0.36 -7.15 -4.71
C ALA A 86 1.81 -7.63 -4.72
N VAL A 87 2.11 -8.66 -3.95
CA VAL A 87 3.46 -9.26 -3.92
C VAL A 87 3.46 -10.45 -4.86
N GLU A 88 4.12 -10.29 -6.01
CA GLU A 88 4.32 -11.35 -6.99
C GLU A 88 5.69 -12.01 -6.80
N LYS A 89 6.01 -13.05 -7.59
CA LYS A 89 7.26 -13.82 -7.41
C LYS A 89 8.51 -12.92 -7.49
N ASP A 90 8.60 -12.08 -8.51
CA ASP A 90 9.80 -11.29 -8.83
C ASP A 90 9.62 -9.77 -8.63
N LYS A 91 8.39 -9.34 -8.36
CA LYS A 91 8.03 -7.93 -8.27
C LYS A 91 6.95 -7.65 -7.23
N ILE A 92 6.84 -6.39 -6.86
CA ILE A 92 5.77 -5.82 -6.06
C ILE A 92 5.03 -4.83 -6.94
N VAL A 93 3.74 -5.06 -7.14
CA VAL A 93 2.91 -4.18 -7.95
C VAL A 93 2.09 -3.30 -7.03
N VAL A 94 2.22 -1.98 -7.16
CA VAL A 94 1.31 -1.03 -6.51
C VAL A 94 -0.01 -1.05 -7.27
N VAL A 95 -1.05 -1.53 -6.58
CA VAL A 95 -2.40 -1.71 -7.14
C VAL A 95 -3.24 -0.45 -6.95
N SER A 96 -3.11 0.21 -5.80
CA SER A 96 -3.88 1.41 -5.49
C SER A 96 -3.18 2.27 -4.44
N PHE A 97 -3.54 3.55 -4.44
CA PHE A 97 -3.02 4.56 -3.54
C PHE A 97 -4.14 5.51 -3.12
N MET A 98 -4.26 5.77 -1.82
CA MET A 98 -5.32 6.61 -1.27
C MET A 98 -4.80 7.51 -0.15
N ASN A 99 -5.25 8.77 -0.15
CA ASN A 99 -5.04 9.69 0.96
C ASN A 99 -6.31 9.71 1.83
N ASN A 100 -6.22 9.14 3.02
CA ASN A 100 -7.28 9.09 4.00
C ASN A 100 -7.03 10.11 5.12
N HIS A 101 -8.06 10.72 5.69
CA HIS A 101 -7.88 11.59 6.87
C HIS A 101 -7.57 10.77 8.14
N GLU A 102 -8.08 9.54 8.22
CA GLU A 102 -7.90 8.61 9.34
C GLU A 102 -7.79 7.16 8.86
N ILE A 103 -7.17 6.28 9.66
CA ILE A 103 -7.23 4.82 9.42
C ILE A 103 -8.68 4.40 9.70
N PRO A 104 -9.36 3.68 8.80
CA PRO A 104 -10.74 3.26 9.03
C PRO A 104 -10.87 2.55 10.39
N ARG A 105 -11.85 2.96 11.22
CA ARG A 105 -12.03 2.42 12.59
C ARG A 105 -12.09 0.89 12.66
N LYS A 106 -12.60 0.24 11.61
CA LYS A 106 -12.65 -1.23 11.46
C LYS A 106 -11.26 -1.91 11.38
N TRP A 107 -10.18 -1.14 11.30
CA TRP A 107 -8.78 -1.58 11.20
C TRP A 107 -7.98 -1.20 12.45
N GLN A 108 -8.61 -0.48 13.39
CA GLN A 108 -7.96 -0.03 14.64
C GLN A 108 -8.14 -1.03 15.80
N ARG A 109 -9.01 -2.04 15.64
CA ARG A 109 -9.28 -3.08 16.64
C ARG A 109 -8.76 -4.43 16.13
N HIS A 110 -7.46 -4.64 16.32
CA HIS A 110 -6.84 -5.97 16.43
C HIS A 110 -5.70 -5.83 17.43
#